data_AF-A0A7X7J3M9-F1
#
_entry.id   AF-A0A7X7J3M9-F1
#
_cell.length_a   1.000
_cell.length_b   1.000
_cell.length_c   1.000
_cell.angle_alpha   90.00
_cell.angle_beta   90.00
_cell.angle_gamma   90.00
#
_symmetry.space_group_name_H-M   'P 1'
#
loop_
_entity.id
_entity.type
_entity.pdbx_description
1 polymer ?
#
loop_
_entity_poly.entity_id
_entity_poly.type
_entity_poly.pdbx_seq_one_letter_code
_entity_poly.pdbx_strand_id
1 'polypeptide(L)'
;MEENIEKHINKINQMATADFEGLSPIEMDNLLYNTFEKGSPVQLRKLSDEDYASIPILNQMLYFADIIQKAGEIKLTAKGYLPTKMVADLYYKGFLKDVMIETGINKLYKETDSNVVNLIRLLAELMSLTKKRNGKLSLTKAGEKIIQDKEKLLKLIFKTFGEKFKWAYYDGYGDNFIGQLGYGFTLLLLSKYGHKKRINFFYAAKY
;
A
#
# COMPACT_ATOMS: atom_id res chain seq x y z
N MET A 1 -26.95 -22.50 -30.97
CA MET A 1 -27.54 -22.13 -29.65
C MET A 1 -26.46 -21.57 -28.73
N GLU A 2 -25.33 -22.27 -28.57
CA GLU A 2 -24.16 -21.83 -27.80
C GLU A 2 -23.60 -20.47 -28.26
N GLU A 3 -23.43 -20.26 -29.58
CA GLU A 3 -22.92 -18.99 -30.12
C GLU A 3 -23.80 -17.77 -29.78
N ASN A 4 -25.12 -17.97 -29.64
CA ASN A 4 -26.05 -16.90 -29.24
C ASN A 4 -25.99 -16.60 -27.74
N ILE A 5 -25.71 -17.63 -26.92
CA ILE A 5 -25.52 -17.48 -25.47
C ILE A 5 -24.22 -16.73 -25.20
N GLU A 6 -23.13 -17.09 -25.88
CA GLU A 6 -21.83 -16.44 -25.73
C GLU A 6 -21.88 -14.96 -26.13
N LYS A 7 -22.53 -14.64 -27.25
CA LYS A 7 -22.76 -13.25 -27.67
C LYS A 7 -23.58 -12.46 -26.64
N HIS A 8 -24.57 -13.08 -26.01
CA HIS A 8 -25.40 -12.44 -24.99
C HIS A 8 -24.61 -12.19 -23.69
N ILE A 9 -23.85 -13.18 -23.22
CA ILE A 9 -22.97 -13.06 -22.05
C ILE A 9 -21.94 -11.95 -22.28
N ASN A 10 -21.28 -11.94 -23.44
CA ASN A 10 -20.29 -10.92 -23.75
C ASN A 10 -20.89 -9.51 -23.76
N LYS A 11 -22.12 -9.37 -24.29
CA LYS A 11 -22.84 -8.09 -24.25
C LYS A 11 -23.09 -7.63 -22.81
N ILE A 12 -23.60 -8.50 -21.95
CA ILE A 12 -23.86 -8.17 -20.53
C ILE A 12 -22.55 -7.77 -19.83
N ASN A 13 -21.48 -8.51 -20.06
CA ASN A 13 -20.19 -8.29 -19.40
C ASN A 13 -19.50 -6.97 -19.81
N GLN A 14 -19.96 -6.34 -20.90
CA GLN A 14 -19.49 -5.03 -21.38
C GLN A 14 -20.47 -3.89 -21.04
N MET A 15 -21.63 -4.18 -20.45
CA MET A 15 -22.62 -3.16 -20.10
C MET A 15 -22.32 -2.53 -18.75
N ALA A 16 -22.33 -1.19 -18.71
CA ALA A 16 -22.18 -0.41 -17.49
C ALA A 16 -23.25 -0.78 -16.45
N THR A 17 -22.82 -0.99 -15.21
CA THR A 17 -23.68 -1.36 -14.08
C THR A 17 -23.65 -0.26 -13.02
N ALA A 18 -24.82 0.17 -12.56
CA ALA A 18 -24.94 1.28 -11.59
C ALA A 18 -24.22 0.98 -10.28
N ASP A 19 -24.31 -0.26 -9.80
CA ASP A 19 -23.67 -0.73 -8.56
C ASP A 19 -22.14 -0.72 -8.66
N PHE A 20 -21.58 -0.82 -9.88
CA PHE A 20 -20.13 -0.67 -10.12
C PHE A 20 -19.75 0.76 -10.50
N GLU A 21 -20.57 1.74 -10.10
CA GLU A 21 -20.37 3.15 -10.41
C GLU A 21 -20.28 3.40 -11.93
N GLY A 22 -20.97 2.60 -12.72
CA GLY A 22 -20.96 2.67 -14.18
C GLY A 22 -19.84 1.88 -14.86
N LEU A 23 -19.03 1.10 -14.12
CA LEU A 23 -18.16 0.10 -14.74
C LEU A 23 -18.97 -1.10 -15.23
N SER A 24 -18.49 -1.73 -16.28
CA SER A 24 -18.95 -3.06 -16.70
C SER A 24 -18.36 -4.17 -15.84
N PRO A 25 -18.95 -5.38 -15.83
CA PRO A 25 -18.36 -6.53 -15.13
C PRO A 25 -16.90 -6.83 -15.53
N ILE A 26 -16.52 -6.68 -16.80
CA ILE A 26 -15.13 -6.87 -17.25
C ILE A 26 -14.19 -5.80 -16.69
N GLU A 27 -14.63 -4.54 -16.62
CA GLU A 27 -13.82 -3.47 -16.04
C GLU A 27 -13.66 -3.64 -14.52
N MET A 28 -14.72 -4.10 -13.85
CA MET A 28 -14.67 -4.40 -12.41
C MET A 28 -13.73 -5.58 -12.14
N ASP A 29 -13.81 -6.66 -12.91
CA ASP A 29 -12.88 -7.80 -12.80
C ASP A 29 -11.42 -7.35 -12.97
N ASN A 30 -11.13 -6.57 -14.02
CA ASN A 30 -9.80 -5.99 -14.22
C ASN A 30 -9.38 -5.06 -13.07
N LEU A 31 -10.31 -4.31 -12.48
CA LEU A 31 -10.01 -3.45 -11.34
C LEU A 31 -9.63 -4.24 -10.09
N LEU A 32 -10.29 -5.39 -9.85
CA LEU A 32 -10.07 -6.24 -8.69
C LEU A 32 -8.77 -7.04 -8.78
N TYR A 33 -8.44 -7.58 -9.96
CA TYR A 33 -7.31 -8.49 -10.12
C TYR A 33 -6.09 -7.87 -10.82
N ASN A 34 -6.28 -6.76 -11.53
CA ASN A 34 -5.27 -6.11 -12.37
C ASN A 34 -5.21 -4.59 -12.14
N THR A 35 -5.46 -4.13 -10.90
CA THR A 35 -5.78 -2.73 -10.53
C THR A 35 -4.95 -1.62 -11.20
N PHE A 36 -3.65 -1.81 -11.45
CA PHE A 36 -2.79 -0.81 -12.11
C PHE A 36 -2.14 -1.33 -13.39
N GLU A 37 -2.62 -2.45 -13.93
CA GLU A 37 -2.13 -3.01 -15.18
C GLU A 37 -2.91 -2.45 -16.36
N LYS A 38 -2.36 -2.62 -17.57
CA LYS A 38 -2.98 -2.13 -18.79
C LYS A 38 -4.40 -2.70 -18.93
N GLY A 39 -5.38 -1.81 -19.12
CA GLY A 39 -6.80 -2.18 -19.25
C GLY A 39 -7.61 -2.05 -17.95
N SER A 40 -6.97 -1.85 -16.80
CA SER A 40 -7.70 -1.46 -15.58
C SER A 40 -8.24 -0.02 -15.70
N PRO A 41 -9.47 0.24 -15.20
CA PRO A 41 -10.06 1.58 -15.18
C PRO A 41 -9.34 2.55 -14.24
N VAL A 42 -8.43 2.06 -13.39
CA VAL A 42 -7.58 2.86 -12.51
C VAL A 42 -6.12 2.74 -12.95
N GLN A 43 -5.41 3.86 -13.02
CA GLN A 43 -3.98 3.92 -13.31
C GLN A 43 -3.31 4.93 -12.39
N LEU A 44 -2.06 4.66 -12.02
CA LEU A 44 -1.22 5.67 -11.36
C LEU A 44 -0.62 6.58 -12.42
N ARG A 45 -0.79 7.89 -12.23
CA ARG A 45 -0.13 8.88 -13.08
C ARG A 45 1.34 8.99 -12.70
N LYS A 46 2.20 9.16 -13.69
CA LYS A 46 3.55 9.64 -13.45
C LYS A 46 3.49 11.07 -12.91
N LEU A 47 4.20 11.32 -11.82
CA LEU A 47 4.19 12.59 -11.11
C LEU A 47 5.50 13.36 -11.31
N SER A 48 5.50 14.63 -10.92
CA SER A 48 6.72 15.42 -10.79
C SER A 48 7.53 14.98 -9.57
N ASP A 49 8.82 15.34 -9.51
CA ASP A 49 9.64 15.06 -8.33
C ASP A 49 9.12 15.74 -7.06
N GLU A 50 8.52 16.93 -7.20
CA GLU A 50 7.90 17.68 -6.11
C GLU A 50 6.66 16.98 -5.57
N ASP A 51 5.79 16.49 -6.47
CA ASP A 51 4.63 15.69 -6.08
C ASP A 51 5.06 14.41 -5.36
N TYR A 52 6.08 13.69 -5.85
CA TYR A 52 6.60 12.52 -5.15
C TYR A 52 7.14 12.87 -3.75
N ALA A 53 7.79 14.03 -3.59
CA ALA A 53 8.29 14.50 -2.30
C ALA A 53 7.15 14.83 -1.30
N SER A 54 5.94 15.05 -1.79
CA SER A 54 4.74 15.26 -0.96
C SER A 54 4.09 13.97 -0.46
N ILE A 55 4.46 12.79 -1.00
CA ILE A 55 3.82 11.50 -0.64
C ILE A 55 4.46 10.91 0.62
N PRO A 56 3.79 10.91 1.79
CA PRO A 56 4.45 10.57 3.05
C PRO A 56 4.99 9.14 3.12
N ILE A 57 4.21 8.16 2.70
CA ILE A 57 4.59 6.74 2.77
C ILE A 57 5.77 6.40 1.86
N LEU A 58 5.84 7.04 0.68
CA LEU A 58 6.95 6.89 -0.25
C LEU A 58 8.24 7.43 0.37
N ASN A 59 8.20 8.65 0.92
CA ASN A 59 9.37 9.28 1.51
C ASN A 59 9.82 8.59 2.80
N GLN A 60 8.89 8.06 3.60
CA GLN A 60 9.21 7.21 4.74
C GLN A 60 9.92 5.91 4.32
N MET A 61 9.46 5.26 3.24
CA MET A 61 10.10 4.06 2.70
C MET A 61 11.50 4.35 2.10
N LEU A 62 11.64 5.46 1.38
CA LEU A 62 12.92 5.90 0.84
C LEU A 62 13.92 6.23 1.96
N TYR A 63 13.49 6.91 3.01
CA TYR A 63 14.32 7.20 4.18
C TYR A 63 14.74 5.93 4.93
N PHE A 64 13.81 4.99 5.10
CA PHE A 64 14.12 3.67 5.66
C PHE A 64 15.18 2.92 4.85
N ALA A 65 15.05 2.92 3.52
CA ALA A 65 16.03 2.30 2.63
C ALA A 65 17.39 3.01 2.65
N ASP A 66 17.41 4.34 2.72
CA ASP A 66 18.63 5.15 2.81
C ASP A 66 19.42 4.85 4.09
N ILE A 67 18.76 4.73 5.24
CA ILE A 67 19.42 4.33 6.50
C ILE A 67 20.10 2.97 6.35
N ILE A 68 19.41 1.98 5.76
CA ILE A 68 19.97 0.64 5.54
C ILE A 68 21.12 0.69 4.54
N GLN A 69 20.97 1.44 3.45
CA GLN A 69 21.97 1.55 2.38
C GLN A 69 23.27 2.17 2.92
N LYS A 70 23.17 3.26 3.70
CA LYS A 70 24.32 3.93 4.32
C LYS A 70 25.04 3.04 5.33
N ALA A 71 24.30 2.24 6.09
CA ALA A 71 24.88 1.30 7.05
C ALA A 71 25.42 0.01 6.39
N GLY A 72 24.99 -0.31 5.17
CA GLY A 72 25.20 -1.59 4.50
C GLY A 72 24.36 -2.73 5.12
N GLU A 73 24.48 -2.93 6.43
CA GLU A 73 23.67 -3.87 7.20
C GLU A 73 23.29 -3.31 8.57
N ILE A 74 22.03 -3.47 8.98
CA ILE A 74 21.54 -3.12 10.30
C ILE A 74 21.47 -4.37 11.18
N LYS A 75 22.15 -4.36 12.32
CA LYS A 75 21.99 -5.42 13.33
C LYS A 75 20.60 -5.32 13.96
N LEU A 76 19.81 -6.38 13.87
CA LEU A 76 18.49 -6.46 14.51
C LEU A 76 18.63 -6.81 15.99
N THR A 77 17.56 -6.56 16.76
CA THR A 77 17.44 -7.07 18.12
C THR A 77 17.40 -8.61 18.13
N ALA A 78 17.58 -9.23 19.30
CA ALA A 78 17.50 -10.69 19.44
C ALA A 78 16.16 -11.27 18.94
N LYS A 79 15.07 -10.50 19.04
CA LYS A 79 13.73 -10.87 18.54
C LYS A 79 13.52 -10.54 17.06
N GLY A 80 14.51 -9.93 16.39
CA GLY A 80 14.44 -9.59 14.97
C GLY A 80 13.84 -8.22 14.64
N TYR A 81 13.56 -7.39 15.64
CA TYR A 81 13.08 -6.01 15.43
C TYR A 81 14.21 -5.04 15.11
N LEU A 82 13.84 -3.88 14.57
CA LEU A 82 14.73 -2.74 14.40
C LEU A 82 15.31 -2.26 15.74
N PRO A 83 16.57 -1.79 15.77
CA PRO A 83 17.14 -1.11 16.93
C PRO A 83 16.34 0.13 17.33
N THR A 84 16.20 0.37 18.64
CA THR A 84 15.42 1.50 19.18
C THR A 84 15.88 2.87 18.64
N LYS A 85 17.18 3.05 18.41
CA LYS A 85 17.71 4.27 17.78
C LYS A 85 17.16 4.48 16.37
N MET A 86 17.10 3.42 15.56
CA MET A 86 16.54 3.48 14.21
C MET A 86 15.02 3.70 14.26
N VAL A 87 14.32 3.09 15.22
CA VAL A 87 12.88 3.32 15.42
C VAL A 87 12.59 4.79 15.70
N ALA A 88 13.33 5.40 16.63
CA ALA A 88 13.20 6.81 16.96
C ALA A 88 13.51 7.71 15.75
N ASP A 89 14.62 7.45 15.06
CA ASP A 89 15.02 8.21 13.87
C ASP A 89 13.96 8.15 12.75
N LEU A 90 13.45 6.94 12.45
CA LEU A 90 12.40 6.75 11.46
C LEU A 90 11.13 7.53 11.80
N TYR A 91 10.65 7.44 13.04
CA TYR A 91 9.40 8.06 13.43
C TYR A 91 9.51 9.59 13.49
N TYR A 92 10.55 10.09 14.18
CA TYR A 92 10.74 11.53 14.36
C TYR A 92 11.18 12.25 13.09
N LYS A 93 11.51 11.52 12.01
CA LYS A 93 11.62 12.10 10.68
C LYS A 93 10.32 12.79 10.23
N GLY A 94 9.17 12.32 10.73
CA GLY A 94 7.92 13.07 10.69
C GLY A 94 7.16 13.01 9.36
N PHE A 95 7.46 12.06 8.47
CA PHE A 95 6.65 11.89 7.26
C PHE A 95 5.25 11.38 7.61
N LEU A 96 5.16 10.35 8.45
CA LEU A 96 3.91 9.74 8.88
C LEU A 96 3.76 9.82 10.40
N LYS A 97 2.54 10.09 10.85
CA LYS A 97 2.19 10.22 12.27
C LYS A 97 1.36 9.03 12.74
N ASP A 98 1.51 8.69 14.01
CA ASP A 98 0.70 7.67 14.68
C ASP A 98 -0.12 8.35 15.79
N VAL A 99 -1.44 8.30 15.69
CA VAL A 99 -2.36 9.01 16.60
C VAL A 99 -2.11 8.61 18.05
N MET A 100 -1.80 7.33 18.34
CA MET A 100 -1.61 6.87 19.71
C MET A 100 -0.35 7.45 20.34
N ILE A 101 0.69 7.70 19.53
CA ILE A 101 1.92 8.34 19.98
C ILE A 101 1.73 9.86 20.08
N GLU A 102 1.14 10.49 19.06
CA GLU A 102 0.95 11.95 19.01
C GLU A 102 0.03 12.46 20.14
N THR A 103 -0.94 11.63 20.57
CA THR A 103 -1.83 11.94 21.70
C THR A 103 -1.23 11.58 23.07
N GLY A 104 -0.02 10.99 23.09
CA GLY A 104 0.66 10.58 24.31
C GLY A 104 0.09 9.32 24.99
N ILE A 105 -0.86 8.62 24.35
CA ILE A 105 -1.41 7.36 24.87
C ILE A 105 -0.33 6.27 24.89
N ASN A 106 0.48 6.19 23.84
CA ASN A 106 1.62 5.29 23.73
C ASN A 106 2.94 6.07 23.68
N LYS A 107 3.98 5.57 24.35
CA LYS A 107 5.34 6.09 24.21
C LYS A 107 6.10 5.30 23.16
N LEU A 108 6.82 5.98 22.28
CA LEU A 108 7.68 5.34 21.30
C LEU A 108 8.98 4.84 21.95
N TYR A 109 9.18 3.53 21.99
CA TYR A 109 10.45 2.93 22.44
C TYR A 109 10.97 1.85 21.48
N LYS A 110 10.12 0.92 21.08
CA LYS A 110 10.43 -0.21 20.19
C LYS A 110 9.55 -0.18 18.95
N GLU A 111 9.91 -0.98 17.95
CA GLU A 111 9.26 -1.01 16.63
C GLU A 111 7.74 -1.21 16.72
N THR A 112 7.27 -2.10 17.60
CA THR A 112 5.85 -2.43 17.76
C THR A 112 5.03 -1.35 18.47
N ASP A 113 5.66 -0.30 18.98
CA ASP A 113 4.92 0.81 19.62
C ASP A 113 4.37 1.81 18.59
N SER A 114 4.83 1.73 17.34
CA SER A 114 4.38 2.57 16.22
C SER A 114 3.90 1.72 15.05
N ASN A 115 2.61 1.85 14.72
CA ASN A 115 2.05 1.20 13.54
C ASN A 115 2.70 1.72 12.25
N VAL A 116 3.11 2.98 12.23
CA VAL A 116 3.82 3.59 11.10
C VAL A 116 5.17 2.90 10.87
N VAL A 117 6.02 2.82 11.90
CA VAL A 117 7.35 2.21 11.75
C VAL A 117 7.24 0.72 11.42
N ASN A 118 6.33 0.02 12.10
CA ASN A 118 6.10 -1.39 11.86
C ASN A 118 5.54 -1.66 10.45
N LEU A 119 4.59 -0.85 9.96
CA LEU A 119 4.05 -0.99 8.60
C LEU A 119 5.15 -0.83 7.54
N ILE A 120 6.01 0.17 7.67
CA ILE A 120 7.13 0.38 6.72
C ILE A 120 8.06 -0.83 6.72
N ARG A 121 8.38 -1.34 7.91
CA ARG A 121 9.20 -2.55 8.07
C ARG A 121 8.58 -3.75 7.37
N LEU A 122 7.29 -4.01 7.60
CA LEU A 122 6.55 -5.13 7.02
C LEU A 122 6.40 -5.01 5.50
N LEU A 123 6.05 -3.84 4.98
CA LEU A 123 5.95 -3.59 3.54
C LEU A 123 7.31 -3.81 2.85
N ALA A 124 8.41 -3.34 3.45
CA ALA A 124 9.75 -3.57 2.91
C ALA A 124 10.12 -5.07 2.83
N GLU A 125 9.60 -5.91 3.72
CA GLU A 125 9.76 -7.37 3.62
C GLU A 125 8.87 -7.98 2.54
N LEU A 126 7.58 -7.62 2.52
CA LEU A 126 6.60 -8.15 1.55
C LEU A 126 6.94 -7.77 0.10
N MET A 127 7.61 -6.64 -0.10
CA MET A 127 8.14 -6.18 -1.39
C MET A 127 9.47 -6.86 -1.78
N SER A 128 10.07 -7.67 -0.90
CA SER A 128 11.45 -8.17 -1.03
C SER A 128 12.48 -7.04 -1.22
N LEU A 129 12.18 -5.85 -0.68
CA LEU A 129 13.11 -4.70 -0.68
C LEU A 129 14.31 -4.99 0.23
N THR A 130 14.04 -5.65 1.35
CA THR A 130 15.04 -6.02 2.35
C THR A 130 15.12 -7.54 2.51
N LYS A 131 16.24 -8.01 3.06
CA LYS A 131 16.46 -9.40 3.45
C LYS A 131 17.06 -9.47 4.85
N LYS A 132 16.70 -10.52 5.59
CA LYS A 132 17.27 -10.83 6.89
C LYS A 132 18.24 -12.00 6.78
N ARG A 133 19.48 -11.82 7.25
CA ARG A 133 20.50 -12.90 7.33
C ARG A 133 21.31 -12.74 8.61
N ASN A 134 21.46 -13.82 9.38
CA ASN A 134 22.29 -13.85 10.60
C ASN A 134 21.97 -12.71 11.59
N GLY A 135 20.68 -12.43 11.80
CA GLY A 135 20.24 -11.36 12.71
C GLY A 135 20.51 -9.94 12.19
N LYS A 136 20.83 -9.78 10.91
CA LYS A 136 21.02 -8.48 10.26
C LYS A 136 20.03 -8.25 9.12
N LEU A 137 19.72 -7.00 8.86
CA LEU A 137 18.86 -6.53 7.79
C LEU A 137 19.69 -5.77 6.75
N SER A 138 19.51 -6.07 5.48
CA SER A 138 20.13 -5.31 4.38
C SER A 138 19.19 -5.22 3.17
N LEU A 139 19.48 -4.31 2.24
CA LEU A 139 18.76 -4.25 0.98
C LEU A 139 19.04 -5.50 0.12
N THR A 140 18.06 -5.90 -0.67
CA THR A 140 18.29 -6.83 -1.78
C THR A 140 18.82 -6.06 -3.00
N LYS A 141 19.44 -6.74 -3.96
CA LYS A 141 19.85 -6.10 -5.24
C LYS A 141 18.66 -5.49 -5.99
N ALA A 142 17.51 -6.16 -5.92
CA ALA A 142 16.27 -5.63 -6.49
C ALA A 142 15.79 -4.40 -5.70
N GLY A 143 15.95 -4.42 -4.38
CA GLY A 143 15.68 -3.30 -3.48
C GLY A 143 16.51 -2.07 -3.80
N GLU A 144 17.83 -2.22 -3.98
CA GLU A 144 18.73 -1.13 -4.37
C GLU A 144 18.33 -0.51 -5.71
N LYS A 145 17.83 -1.31 -6.65
CA LYS A 145 17.36 -0.82 -7.95
C LYS A 145 16.02 -0.10 -7.86
N ILE A 146 15.04 -0.66 -7.14
CA ILE A 146 13.67 -0.11 -7.11
C ILE A 146 13.60 1.24 -6.37
N ILE A 147 14.45 1.47 -5.37
CA ILE A 147 14.47 2.75 -4.64
C ILE A 147 14.96 3.93 -5.48
N GLN A 148 15.59 3.69 -6.62
CA GLN A 148 15.99 4.74 -7.58
C GLN A 148 14.83 5.16 -8.50
N ASP A 149 13.71 4.44 -8.47
CA ASP A 149 12.56 4.66 -9.35
C ASP A 149 11.30 4.90 -8.50
N LYS A 150 11.06 6.18 -8.16
CA LYS A 150 9.95 6.60 -7.28
C LYS A 150 8.58 6.16 -7.80
N GLU A 151 8.39 6.17 -9.12
CA GLU A 151 7.15 5.74 -9.77
C GLU A 151 6.90 4.25 -9.52
N LYS A 152 7.89 3.41 -9.83
CA LYS A 152 7.76 1.97 -9.64
C LYS A 152 7.69 1.60 -8.17
N LEU A 153 8.44 2.27 -7.30
CA LEU A 153 8.38 2.04 -5.86
C LEU A 153 6.99 2.38 -5.31
N LEU A 154 6.41 3.53 -5.69
CA LEU A 154 5.07 3.90 -5.28
C LEU A 154 4.02 2.88 -5.75
N LYS A 155 4.07 2.47 -7.03
CA LYS A 155 3.20 1.41 -7.55
C LYS A 155 3.36 0.11 -6.75
N LEU A 156 4.59 -0.28 -6.43
CA LEU A 156 4.87 -1.50 -5.66
C LEU A 156 4.38 -1.42 -4.21
N ILE A 157 4.48 -0.25 -3.56
CA ILE A 157 3.91 0.00 -2.23
C ILE A 157 2.40 -0.18 -2.27
N PHE A 158 1.70 0.45 -3.22
CA PHE A 158 0.26 0.31 -3.36
C PHE A 158 -0.18 -1.14 -3.59
N LYS A 159 0.44 -1.84 -4.56
CA LYS A 159 0.12 -3.25 -4.82
C LYS A 159 0.40 -4.12 -3.60
N THR A 160 1.52 -3.92 -2.92
CA THR A 160 1.86 -4.73 -1.74
C THR A 160 0.90 -4.48 -0.58
N PHE A 161 0.54 -3.24 -0.33
CA PHE A 161 -0.43 -2.89 0.70
C PHE A 161 -1.83 -3.43 0.35
N GLY A 162 -2.25 -3.29 -0.91
CA GLY A 162 -3.56 -3.73 -1.39
C GLY A 162 -3.68 -5.24 -1.55
N GLU A 163 -2.63 -5.98 -1.89
CA GLU A 163 -2.74 -7.38 -2.31
C GLU A 163 -2.07 -8.36 -1.34
N LYS A 164 -1.06 -7.93 -0.57
CA LYS A 164 -0.21 -8.84 0.24
C LYS A 164 -0.26 -8.57 1.73
N PHE A 165 -0.34 -7.31 2.13
CA PHE A 165 -0.41 -6.93 3.53
C PHE A 165 -1.80 -7.28 4.09
N LYS A 166 -1.88 -8.03 5.19
CA LYS A 166 -3.16 -8.39 5.81
C LYS A 166 -3.70 -7.23 6.64
N TRP A 167 -4.81 -6.62 6.23
CA TRP A 167 -5.35 -5.43 6.90
C TRP A 167 -5.84 -5.72 8.33
N ALA A 168 -6.34 -6.94 8.55
CA ALA A 168 -6.67 -7.53 9.86
C ALA A 168 -5.57 -7.35 10.93
N TYR A 169 -4.31 -7.17 10.51
CA TYR A 169 -3.19 -6.95 11.42
C TYR A 169 -3.36 -5.69 12.29
N TYR A 170 -4.04 -4.64 11.79
CA TYR A 170 -4.22 -3.38 12.52
C TYR A 170 -5.67 -3.07 12.88
N ASP A 171 -6.64 -3.49 12.07
CA ASP A 171 -8.03 -3.09 12.26
C ASP A 171 -8.81 -4.06 13.19
N GLY A 172 -8.23 -5.22 13.51
CA GLY A 172 -8.85 -6.22 14.38
C GLY A 172 -10.07 -6.93 13.79
N TYR A 173 -10.42 -6.65 12.53
CA TYR A 173 -11.42 -7.43 11.82
C TYR A 173 -10.83 -8.80 11.44
N GLY A 174 -11.69 -9.81 11.28
CA GLY A 174 -11.26 -11.12 10.78
C GLY A 174 -10.66 -11.03 9.38
N ASP A 175 -10.14 -12.14 8.85
CA ASP A 175 -9.60 -12.24 7.49
C ASP A 175 -10.74 -12.20 6.43
N ASN A 176 -11.56 -11.15 6.49
CA ASN A 176 -12.65 -10.86 5.57
C ASN A 176 -12.05 -10.16 4.36
N PHE A 177 -11.80 -10.92 3.31
CA PHE A 177 -11.07 -10.51 2.11
C PHE A 177 -11.73 -9.35 1.31
N ILE A 178 -12.97 -8.95 1.64
CA ILE A 178 -13.78 -8.02 0.83
C ILE A 178 -13.13 -6.64 0.69
N GLY A 179 -12.70 -6.03 1.79
CA GLY A 179 -12.10 -4.68 1.75
C GLY A 179 -10.79 -4.67 0.97
N GLN A 180 -9.97 -5.70 1.17
CA GLN A 180 -8.69 -5.86 0.50
C GLN A 180 -8.86 -6.20 -0.99
N LEU A 181 -9.76 -7.13 -1.34
CA LEU A 181 -10.11 -7.44 -2.73
C LEU A 181 -10.58 -6.20 -3.49
N GLY A 182 -11.39 -5.38 -2.83
CA GLY A 182 -11.96 -4.17 -3.40
C GLY A 182 -11.07 -2.93 -3.34
N TYR A 183 -9.78 -3.02 -3.00
CA TYR A 183 -8.96 -1.80 -2.80
C TYR A 183 -8.89 -0.93 -4.07
N GLY A 184 -8.86 -1.53 -5.25
CA GLY A 184 -8.92 -0.82 -6.53
C GLY A 184 -10.22 -0.03 -6.69
N PHE A 185 -11.34 -0.58 -6.22
CA PHE A 185 -12.63 0.11 -6.20
C PHE A 185 -12.62 1.32 -5.25
N THR A 186 -11.95 1.23 -4.09
CA THR A 186 -11.75 2.40 -3.22
C THR A 186 -11.00 3.50 -3.96
N LEU A 187 -9.95 3.16 -4.73
CA LEU A 187 -9.20 4.14 -5.53
C LEU A 187 -10.05 4.77 -6.64
N LEU A 188 -10.92 3.98 -7.29
CA LEU A 188 -11.89 4.49 -8.27
C LEU A 188 -12.83 5.52 -7.62
N LEU A 189 -13.41 5.19 -6.46
CA LEU A 189 -14.30 6.09 -5.73
C LEU A 189 -13.58 7.37 -5.29
N LEU A 190 -12.33 7.27 -4.83
CA LEU A 190 -11.51 8.44 -4.50
C LEU A 190 -11.21 9.29 -5.74
N SER A 191 -10.94 8.68 -6.90
CA SER A 191 -10.75 9.40 -8.16
C SER A 191 -12.02 10.18 -8.57
N LYS A 192 -13.21 9.59 -8.42
CA LYS A 192 -14.49 10.22 -8.76
C LYS A 192 -14.90 11.32 -7.77
N TYR A 193 -14.79 11.03 -6.48
CA TYR A 193 -15.43 11.82 -5.43
C TYR A 193 -14.46 12.57 -4.51
N GLY A 194 -13.15 12.27 -4.59
CA GLY A 194 -12.12 12.76 -3.66
C GLY A 194 -11.74 14.24 -3.82
N HIS A 195 -12.21 14.90 -4.88
CA HIS A 195 -12.08 16.36 -5.03
C HIS A 195 -12.83 17.14 -3.92
N LYS A 196 -13.80 16.50 -3.25
CA LYS A 196 -14.49 17.03 -2.08
C LYS A 196 -14.30 16.07 -0.91
N LYS A 197 -13.85 16.57 0.24
CA LYS A 197 -13.75 15.78 1.47
C LYS A 197 -15.11 15.23 1.87
N ARG A 198 -15.18 13.92 2.12
CA ARG A 198 -16.38 13.20 2.55
C ARG A 198 -16.06 12.29 3.73
N ILE A 199 -17.08 11.97 4.52
CA ILE A 199 -16.95 11.00 5.61
C ILE A 199 -16.80 9.58 5.05
N ASN A 200 -16.15 8.71 5.80
CA ASN A 200 -15.94 7.30 5.42
C ASN A 200 -17.23 6.57 5.04
N PHE A 201 -18.34 6.81 5.73
CA PHE A 201 -19.65 6.20 5.44
C PHE A 201 -20.14 6.47 4.00
N PHE A 202 -19.78 7.61 3.40
CA PHE A 202 -20.13 7.89 2.00
C PHE A 202 -19.54 6.84 1.06
N TYR A 203 -18.27 6.47 1.28
CA TYR A 203 -17.58 5.49 0.46
C TYR A 203 -18.00 4.06 0.81
N ALA A 204 -18.20 3.78 2.10
CA ALA A 204 -18.66 2.47 2.55
C ALA A 204 -20.03 2.09 2.01
N ALA A 205 -20.95 3.06 1.86
CA ALA A 205 -22.28 2.84 1.27
C ALA A 205 -22.26 2.55 -0.25
N LYS A 206 -21.09 2.53 -0.88
CA LYS A 206 -20.90 2.15 -2.28
C LYS A 206 -20.41 0.72 -2.46
N TYR A 207 -20.04 0.06 -1.37
CA TYR A 207 -19.70 -1.36 -1.31
C TYR A 207 -20.93 -2.18 -0.97
#